data_AF-A0A370FDS3-F1
#
_entry.id   AF-A0A370FDS3-F1
#
_cell.length_a   1.000
_cell.length_b   1.000
_cell.length_c   1.000
_cell.angle_alpha   90.00
_cell.angle_beta   90.00
_cell.angle_gamma   90.00
#
_symmetry.space_group_name_H-M   'P 1'
#
loop_
_entity.id
_entity.type
_entity.pdbx_description
1 polymer ?
#
loop_
_entity_poly.entity_id
_entity_poly.type
_entity_poly.pdbx_seq_one_letter_code
_entity_poly.pdbx_strand_id
1 'polypeptide(L)'
;MFDIFGIPSSALLSQLLLGLINGAFYATLSIGLAVIFGLLNIINFAHGAQYTAGAFIAWMLLNYLGIGYWGALVLAPLIMAVLAVVLEKTIIARTYKMDHLYGLLLTFGLALCIEGAFRQAYGVSGLPYAIPEQLLGGIDLGFMFLPLYRTWAIVVSLVVCVGVWLLMERTRLGAVLRAATENPATVKSFGINVPRYITLTYALGVALAAIAGVVAAPIYQVSPLMGSNLVVVVFAVVVIGGMGSIGGAIVSGLGLGVIEGLTKVVYPEASNFVIFVIMAIVLLVKPSGLFGRPLQVQNTVAAEATRVSLRLARRYQVLGWWLLLALALVAPLVLYPTFLMKVLCFALFAAAFNLLLGYVGLLSFGHAAFFGAAAYSTGMAMKAWALTPELGLLAGTATGVLLGLVFGALAIRRQGIYFSMITLALSQVVYFVAVQAGFTGGEDGLQNVPRGRLFGLFDLGNSMVMYYVVLAVFLAAYLFVVRILQSPFGEVIRAVRDNEQRARSLGYGTSRYKLQAFALSAGLAGLAGSMKVLVFGVASLTDVHWHASGEVVLMSLLGGIGTLLGPIVGALTFVTLQNYLAPLGSWVLIVQGVIFIACVLLFREGLVGLAVQGWNRLGGRNPAGAGKGG
;
A
#
# COMPACT_ATOMS: atom_id res chain seq x y z
N MET A 1 42.46 -0.33 19.55
CA MET A 1 41.10 0.15 19.23
C MET A 1 40.88 1.44 20.01
N PHE A 2 40.46 2.51 19.34
CA PHE A 2 40.18 3.80 19.97
C PHE A 2 38.66 4.01 20.03
N ASP A 3 38.18 4.80 21.00
CA ASP A 3 36.77 5.18 21.07
C ASP A 3 36.52 6.43 20.21
N ILE A 4 35.48 6.36 19.39
CA ILE A 4 35.01 7.47 18.55
C ILE A 4 33.65 7.87 19.11
N PHE A 5 33.54 9.07 19.67
CA PHE A 5 32.31 9.55 20.33
C PHE A 5 31.77 8.61 21.44
N GLY A 6 32.66 7.97 22.20
CA GLY A 6 32.28 7.02 23.26
C GLY A 6 31.80 5.66 22.74
N ILE A 7 31.95 5.40 21.45
CA ILE A 7 31.60 4.12 20.81
C ILE A 7 32.91 3.44 20.36
N PRO A 8 33.06 2.12 20.60
CA PRO A 8 34.21 1.37 20.11
C PRO A 8 34.34 1.49 18.58
N SER A 9 35.51 1.87 18.09
CA SER A 9 35.80 1.96 16.64
C SER A 9 35.47 0.67 15.88
N SER A 10 35.61 -0.50 16.51
CA SER A 10 35.24 -1.77 15.89
C SER A 10 33.74 -1.90 15.65
N ALA A 11 32.91 -1.48 16.60
CA ALA A 11 31.45 -1.55 16.50
C ALA A 11 30.94 -0.60 15.42
N LEU A 12 31.52 0.61 15.36
CA LEU A 12 31.16 1.61 14.35
C LEU A 12 31.54 1.16 12.93
N LEU A 13 32.79 0.72 12.72
CA LEU A 13 33.25 0.20 11.43
C LEU A 13 32.46 -1.06 11.02
N SER A 14 32.12 -1.89 12.00
CA SER A 14 31.32 -3.08 11.78
C SER A 14 29.93 -2.75 11.25
N GLN A 15 29.21 -1.86 11.92
CA GLN A 15 27.86 -1.50 11.50
C GLN A 15 27.86 -0.68 10.20
N LEU A 16 28.90 0.10 9.92
CA LEU A 16 29.05 0.78 8.64
C LEU A 16 29.17 -0.23 7.50
N LEU A 17 29.99 -1.27 7.66
CA LEU A 17 30.15 -2.33 6.68
C LEU A 17 28.87 -3.14 6.48
N LEU A 18 28.17 -3.48 7.57
CA LEU A 18 26.85 -4.14 7.51
C LEU A 18 25.79 -3.26 6.84
N GLY A 19 25.81 -1.96 7.12
CA GLY A 19 24.97 -0.96 6.47
C GLY A 19 25.24 -0.88 4.97
N LEU A 20 26.50 -0.93 4.56
CA LEU A 20 26.88 -0.96 3.14
C LEU A 20 26.39 -2.25 2.45
N ILE A 21 26.46 -3.40 3.13
CA ILE A 21 25.92 -4.68 2.62
C ILE A 21 24.41 -4.56 2.37
N ASN A 22 23.65 -4.10 3.38
CA ASN A 22 22.20 -3.88 3.23
C ASN A 22 21.90 -2.83 2.15
N GLY A 23 22.68 -1.76 2.09
CA GLY A 23 22.54 -0.71 1.09
C GLY A 23 22.79 -1.20 -0.33
N ALA A 24 23.70 -2.16 -0.53
CA ALA A 24 23.92 -2.80 -1.83
C ALA A 24 22.69 -3.60 -2.27
N PHE A 25 22.06 -4.34 -1.36
CA PHE A 25 20.77 -5.02 -1.64
C PHE A 25 19.66 -4.04 -1.97
N TYR A 26 19.52 -2.98 -1.19
CA TYR A 26 18.54 -1.93 -1.46
C TYR A 26 18.78 -1.29 -2.83
N ALA A 27 20.03 -1.00 -3.19
CA ALA A 27 20.37 -0.43 -4.49
C ALA A 27 19.99 -1.37 -5.64
N THR A 28 20.33 -2.66 -5.57
CA THR A 28 20.01 -3.63 -6.63
C THR A 28 18.50 -3.87 -6.76
N LEU A 29 17.77 -3.93 -5.66
CA LEU A 29 16.31 -4.09 -5.73
C LEU A 29 15.63 -2.79 -6.22
N SER A 30 16.14 -1.63 -5.79
CA SER A 30 15.64 -0.30 -6.17
C SER A 30 15.91 0.06 -7.62
N ILE A 31 17.02 -0.39 -8.22
CA ILE A 31 17.32 -0.08 -9.62
C ILE A 31 16.28 -0.71 -10.56
N GLY A 32 15.83 -1.93 -10.27
CA GLY A 32 14.77 -2.59 -11.03
C GLY A 32 13.44 -1.82 -10.93
N LEU A 33 13.10 -1.35 -9.73
CA LEU A 33 11.89 -0.54 -9.51
C LEU A 33 12.00 0.85 -10.17
N ALA A 34 13.17 1.49 -10.10
CA ALA A 34 13.45 2.79 -10.71
C ALA A 34 13.37 2.73 -12.25
N VAL A 35 13.83 1.62 -12.85
CA VAL A 35 13.71 1.37 -14.29
C VAL A 35 12.25 1.22 -14.71
N ILE A 36 11.46 0.41 -13.99
CA ILE A 36 10.02 0.22 -14.26
C ILE A 36 9.29 1.55 -14.10
N PHE A 37 9.48 2.23 -12.97
CA PHE A 37 8.78 3.48 -12.69
C PHE A 37 9.19 4.59 -13.66
N GLY A 38 10.50 4.79 -13.84
CA GLY A 38 11.05 5.88 -14.64
C GLY A 38 10.62 5.85 -16.11
N LEU A 39 10.32 4.65 -16.61
CA LEU A 39 9.91 4.48 -18.00
C LEU A 39 8.40 4.28 -18.15
N LEU A 40 7.76 3.53 -17.26
CA LEU A 40 6.34 3.18 -17.41
C LEU A 40 5.39 4.08 -16.62
N ASN A 41 5.91 4.92 -15.72
CA ASN A 41 5.14 5.71 -14.75
C ASN A 41 4.20 4.86 -13.87
N ILE A 42 4.47 3.56 -13.74
CA ILE A 42 3.63 2.63 -12.96
C ILE A 42 4.36 2.26 -11.67
N ILE A 43 3.65 2.40 -10.56
CA ILE A 43 4.08 1.87 -9.27
C ILE A 43 3.78 0.37 -9.26
N ASN A 44 4.82 -0.45 -9.26
CA ASN A 44 4.68 -1.91 -9.21
C ASN A 44 4.75 -2.42 -7.75
N PHE A 45 3.61 -2.54 -7.08
CA PHE A 45 3.56 -3.12 -5.73
C PHE A 45 3.90 -4.63 -5.71
N ALA A 46 3.80 -5.32 -6.85
CA ALA A 46 4.21 -6.71 -6.97
C ALA A 46 5.72 -6.92 -6.96
N HIS A 47 6.54 -5.85 -7.03
CA HIS A 47 8.00 -5.95 -7.11
C HIS A 47 8.59 -6.73 -5.92
N GLY A 48 8.11 -6.48 -4.70
CA GLY A 48 8.50 -7.26 -3.53
C GLY A 48 8.13 -8.75 -3.64
N ALA A 49 6.92 -9.05 -4.12
CA ALA A 49 6.50 -10.42 -4.34
C ALA A 49 7.29 -11.11 -5.47
N GLN A 50 7.75 -10.34 -6.46
CA GLN A 50 8.62 -10.81 -7.55
C GLN A 50 10.05 -11.10 -7.07
N TYR A 51 10.57 -10.28 -6.15
CA TYR A 51 11.78 -10.58 -5.39
C TYR A 51 11.65 -11.87 -4.59
N THR A 52 10.53 -12.05 -3.88
CA THR A 52 10.20 -13.30 -3.18
C THR A 52 10.20 -14.48 -4.14
N ALA A 53 9.49 -14.36 -5.27
CA ALA A 53 9.40 -15.40 -6.29
C ALA A 53 10.78 -15.79 -6.85
N GLY A 54 11.68 -14.82 -7.07
CA GLY A 54 13.03 -15.10 -7.54
C GLY A 54 13.85 -15.96 -6.56
N ALA A 55 13.74 -15.71 -5.26
CA ALA A 55 14.40 -16.53 -4.26
C ALA A 55 13.77 -17.92 -4.11
N PHE A 56 12.43 -18.03 -4.20
CA PHE A 56 11.76 -19.33 -4.23
C PHE A 56 12.17 -20.13 -5.46
N ILE A 57 12.27 -19.51 -6.64
CA ILE A 57 12.76 -20.18 -7.85
C ILE A 57 14.19 -20.65 -7.62
N ALA A 58 15.08 -19.84 -7.03
CA ALA A 58 16.42 -20.28 -6.68
C ALA A 58 16.39 -21.52 -5.76
N TRP A 59 15.58 -21.48 -4.70
CA TRP A 59 15.39 -22.59 -3.79
C TRP A 59 14.81 -23.84 -4.47
N MET A 60 13.86 -23.69 -5.38
CA MET A 60 13.27 -24.79 -6.16
C MET A 60 14.28 -25.38 -7.15
N LEU A 61 15.10 -24.55 -7.80
CA LEU A 61 16.19 -25.00 -8.67
C LEU A 61 17.18 -25.87 -7.90
N LEU A 62 17.53 -25.49 -6.67
CA LEU A 62 18.42 -26.26 -5.81
C LEU A 62 17.78 -27.58 -5.34
N ASN A 63 16.57 -27.52 -4.78
CA ASN A 63 15.96 -28.67 -4.09
C ASN A 63 15.27 -29.67 -5.02
N TYR A 64 14.73 -29.21 -6.16
CA TYR A 64 14.01 -30.09 -7.11
C TYR A 64 14.86 -30.49 -8.32
N LEU A 65 15.76 -29.60 -8.78
CA LEU A 65 16.57 -29.84 -9.97
C LEU A 65 18.06 -30.04 -9.67
N GLY A 66 18.49 -29.91 -8.41
CA GLY A 66 19.90 -30.05 -8.01
C GLY A 66 20.80 -28.94 -8.55
N ILE A 67 20.24 -27.84 -9.05
CA ILE A 67 20.99 -26.73 -9.63
C ILE A 67 21.49 -25.83 -8.50
N GLY A 68 22.81 -25.80 -8.32
CA GLY A 68 23.46 -24.97 -7.30
C GLY A 68 23.28 -23.46 -7.52
N TYR A 69 23.76 -22.69 -6.54
CA TYR A 69 23.67 -21.23 -6.51
C TYR A 69 24.10 -20.52 -7.81
N TRP A 70 25.21 -20.94 -8.42
CA TRP A 70 25.72 -20.33 -9.64
C TRP A 70 24.76 -20.47 -10.83
N GLY A 71 24.11 -21.63 -10.95
CA GLY A 71 23.07 -21.84 -11.96
C GLY A 71 21.81 -21.07 -11.62
N ALA A 72 21.41 -21.04 -10.35
CA ALA A 72 20.26 -20.28 -9.88
C ALA A 72 20.40 -18.77 -10.10
N LEU A 73 21.61 -18.21 -9.96
CA LEU A 73 21.92 -16.79 -10.18
C LEU A 73 21.63 -16.34 -11.62
N VAL A 74 21.67 -17.25 -12.59
CA VAL A 74 21.38 -16.96 -14.01
C VAL A 74 19.97 -17.41 -14.38
N LEU A 75 19.57 -18.62 -14.00
CA LEU A 75 18.31 -19.21 -14.43
C LEU A 75 17.10 -18.58 -13.73
N ALA A 76 17.18 -18.27 -12.44
CA ALA A 76 16.04 -17.70 -11.72
C ALA A 76 15.62 -16.33 -12.30
N PRO A 77 16.54 -15.38 -12.58
CA PRO A 77 16.20 -14.14 -13.28
C PRO A 77 15.62 -14.33 -14.68
N LEU A 78 16.11 -15.32 -15.44
CA LEU A 78 15.59 -15.62 -16.78
C LEU A 78 14.17 -16.17 -16.72
N ILE A 79 13.90 -17.11 -15.82
CA ILE A 79 12.54 -17.65 -15.58
C ILE A 79 11.61 -16.51 -15.16
N MET A 80 12.05 -15.66 -14.23
CA MET A 80 11.27 -14.51 -13.79
C MET A 80 11.05 -13.48 -14.89
N ALA A 81 12.02 -13.25 -15.78
CA ALA A 81 11.86 -12.38 -16.94
C ALA A 81 10.77 -12.92 -17.88
N VAL A 82 10.75 -14.23 -18.15
CA VAL A 82 9.71 -14.86 -18.98
C VAL A 82 8.34 -14.75 -18.31
N LEU A 83 8.23 -15.04 -17.02
CA LEU A 83 6.98 -14.86 -16.27
C LEU A 83 6.52 -13.40 -16.29
N ALA A 84 7.44 -12.45 -16.17
CA ALA A 84 7.14 -11.02 -16.25
C ALA A 84 6.61 -10.63 -17.64
N VAL A 85 7.16 -11.16 -18.74
CA VAL A 85 6.63 -10.96 -20.10
C VAL A 85 5.19 -11.46 -20.20
N VAL A 86 4.88 -12.63 -19.62
CA VAL A 86 3.53 -13.19 -19.63
C VAL A 86 2.58 -12.32 -18.82
N LEU A 87 2.93 -11.99 -17.58
CA LEU A 87 2.13 -11.15 -16.69
C LEU A 87 1.88 -9.75 -17.28
N GLU A 88 2.91 -9.16 -17.87
CA GLU A 88 2.82 -7.85 -18.49
C GLU A 88 1.84 -7.86 -19.67
N LYS A 89 2.03 -8.76 -20.63
CA LYS A 89 1.18 -8.83 -21.82
C LYS A 89 -0.27 -9.19 -21.51
N THR A 90 -0.49 -10.06 -20.53
CA THR A 90 -1.83 -10.59 -20.24
C THR A 90 -2.64 -9.71 -19.31
N ILE A 91 -1.99 -9.16 -18.26
CA ILE A 91 -2.66 -8.47 -17.15
C ILE A 91 -2.31 -6.98 -17.17
N ILE A 92 -1.03 -6.61 -17.09
CA ILE A 92 -0.61 -5.23 -16.80
C ILE A 92 -0.80 -4.30 -18.01
N ALA A 93 -0.53 -4.77 -19.22
CA ALA A 93 -0.68 -3.98 -20.45
C ALA A 93 -2.12 -3.47 -20.65
N ARG A 94 -3.12 -4.12 -20.04
CA ARG A 94 -4.52 -3.69 -20.08
C ARG A 94 -4.78 -2.41 -19.28
N THR A 95 -3.93 -2.06 -18.32
CA THR A 95 -4.11 -0.89 -17.46
C THR A 95 -3.31 0.33 -17.91
N TYR A 96 -2.41 0.22 -18.90
CA TYR A 96 -1.55 1.33 -19.35
C TYR A 96 -2.29 2.54 -19.92
N LYS A 97 -3.50 2.32 -20.45
CA LYS A 97 -4.35 3.40 -20.97
C LYS A 97 -5.26 4.01 -19.90
N MET A 98 -5.20 3.50 -18.67
CA MET A 98 -6.03 3.96 -17.56
C MET A 98 -5.22 4.86 -16.63
N ASP A 99 -5.90 5.51 -15.69
CA ASP A 99 -5.21 6.25 -14.64
C ASP A 99 -4.24 5.33 -13.86
N HIS A 100 -3.12 5.89 -13.45
CA HIS A 100 -2.01 5.22 -12.77
C HIS A 100 -2.47 4.46 -11.51
N LEU A 101 -3.54 4.95 -10.88
CA LEU A 101 -4.19 4.30 -9.74
C LEU A 101 -4.57 2.84 -10.05
N TYR A 102 -5.10 2.56 -11.25
CA TYR A 102 -5.50 1.21 -11.63
C TYR A 102 -4.30 0.26 -11.81
N GLY A 103 -3.19 0.74 -12.36
CA GLY A 103 -1.96 -0.06 -12.48
C GLY A 103 -1.36 -0.42 -11.12
N LEU A 104 -1.35 0.55 -10.20
CA LEU A 104 -0.93 0.35 -8.81
C LEU A 104 -1.81 -0.67 -8.08
N LEU A 105 -3.12 -0.56 -8.25
CA LEU A 105 -4.11 -1.47 -7.67
C LEU A 105 -4.00 -2.90 -8.22
N LEU A 106 -3.81 -3.04 -9.52
CA LEU A 106 -3.60 -4.33 -10.18
C LEU A 106 -2.36 -5.04 -9.65
N THR A 107 -1.25 -4.31 -9.51
CA THR A 107 0.02 -4.89 -9.03
C THR A 107 -0.04 -5.23 -7.54
N PHE A 108 -0.85 -4.51 -6.74
CA PHE A 108 -1.15 -4.94 -5.38
C PHE A 108 -1.91 -6.27 -5.35
N GLY A 109 -2.94 -6.44 -6.18
CA GLY A 109 -3.64 -7.72 -6.32
C GLY A 109 -2.74 -8.88 -6.80
N LEU A 110 -1.81 -8.59 -7.71
CA LEU A 110 -0.79 -9.54 -8.15
C LEU A 110 0.17 -9.93 -7.01
N ALA A 111 0.55 -8.97 -6.17
CA ALA A 111 1.38 -9.23 -4.99
C ALA A 111 0.70 -10.23 -4.05
N LEU A 112 -0.59 -10.02 -3.74
CA LEU A 112 -1.37 -10.92 -2.89
C LEU A 112 -1.49 -12.34 -3.49
N CYS A 113 -1.67 -12.44 -4.82
CA CYS A 113 -1.70 -13.74 -5.51
C CYS A 113 -0.37 -14.48 -5.38
N ILE A 114 0.75 -13.81 -5.68
CA ILE A 114 2.09 -14.41 -5.65
C ILE A 114 2.45 -14.81 -4.21
N GLU A 115 2.24 -13.92 -3.25
CA GLU A 115 2.51 -14.18 -1.84
C GLU A 115 1.63 -15.33 -1.31
N GLY A 116 0.33 -15.30 -1.61
CA GLY A 116 -0.61 -16.34 -1.21
C GLY A 116 -0.26 -17.71 -1.78
N ALA A 117 0.19 -17.76 -3.03
CA ALA A 117 0.63 -19.01 -3.67
C ALA A 117 1.83 -19.63 -2.94
N PHE A 118 2.86 -18.83 -2.60
CA PHE A 118 4.01 -19.34 -1.85
C PHE A 118 3.67 -19.69 -0.40
N ARG A 119 2.83 -18.88 0.28
CA ARG A 119 2.33 -19.21 1.62
C ARG A 119 1.57 -20.54 1.63
N GLN A 120 0.77 -20.81 0.60
CA GLN A 120 0.01 -22.05 0.49
C GLN A 120 0.89 -23.26 0.16
N ALA A 121 1.89 -23.10 -0.71
CA ALA A 121 2.75 -24.19 -1.14
C ALA A 121 3.83 -24.55 -0.11
N TYR A 122 4.36 -23.56 0.61
CA TYR A 122 5.57 -23.71 1.44
C TYR A 122 5.39 -23.29 2.90
N GLY A 123 4.20 -22.79 3.27
CA GLY A 123 3.96 -22.20 4.59
C GLY A 123 4.58 -20.82 4.72
N VAL A 124 4.54 -20.26 5.94
CA VAL A 124 5.11 -18.93 6.26
C VAL A 124 6.52 -19.01 6.84
N SER A 125 6.99 -20.21 7.18
CA SER A 125 8.31 -20.45 7.75
C SER A 125 9.43 -20.21 6.73
N GLY A 126 10.56 -19.72 7.22
CA GLY A 126 11.75 -19.54 6.40
C GLY A 126 12.36 -20.89 5.99
N LEU A 127 12.59 -21.05 4.69
CA LEU A 127 13.31 -22.18 4.12
C LEU A 127 14.79 -21.83 4.01
N PRO A 128 15.71 -22.63 4.58
CA PRO A 128 17.13 -22.36 4.46
C PRO A 128 17.61 -22.57 3.02
N TYR A 129 18.56 -21.75 2.61
CA TYR A 129 19.27 -21.90 1.34
C TYR A 129 20.77 -21.86 1.62
N ALA A 130 21.48 -22.92 1.25
CA ALA A 130 22.89 -23.08 1.62
C ALA A 130 23.81 -22.10 0.87
N ILE A 131 24.85 -21.64 1.58
CA ILE A 131 25.94 -20.86 0.98
C ILE A 131 26.79 -21.80 0.11
N PRO A 132 27.24 -21.38 -1.08
CA PRO A 132 28.12 -22.19 -1.93
C PRO A 132 29.44 -22.51 -1.22
N GLU A 133 29.97 -23.72 -1.42
CA GLU A 133 31.22 -24.17 -0.78
C GLU A 133 32.40 -23.23 -1.02
N GLN A 134 32.47 -22.64 -2.22
CA GLN A 134 33.54 -21.70 -2.60
C GLN A 134 33.49 -20.37 -1.85
N LEU A 135 32.36 -20.06 -1.21
CA LEU A 135 32.10 -18.82 -0.47
C LEU A 135 31.93 -19.07 1.03
N LEU A 136 32.26 -20.27 1.51
CA LEU A 136 32.33 -20.60 2.92
C LEU A 136 33.55 -19.93 3.58
N GLY A 137 33.38 -19.56 4.84
CA GLY A 137 34.42 -18.88 5.63
C GLY A 137 34.28 -17.36 5.64
N GLY A 138 35.32 -16.69 6.08
CA GLY A 138 35.34 -15.24 6.23
C GLY A 138 36.76 -14.69 6.36
N ILE A 139 36.86 -13.38 6.20
CA ILE A 139 38.11 -12.63 6.30
C ILE A 139 38.08 -11.90 7.64
N ASP A 140 39.11 -12.09 8.45
CA ASP A 140 39.30 -11.29 9.65
C ASP A 140 39.88 -9.92 9.28
N LEU A 141 39.09 -8.87 9.46
CA LEU A 141 39.50 -7.49 9.18
C LEU A 141 40.13 -6.81 10.41
N GLY A 142 40.33 -7.54 11.51
CA GLY A 142 40.83 -7.05 12.80
C GLY A 142 39.77 -6.35 13.65
N PHE A 143 38.71 -5.80 13.03
CA PHE A 143 37.56 -5.23 13.74
C PHE A 143 36.27 -6.05 13.62
N MET A 144 36.20 -6.96 12.64
CA MET A 144 35.10 -7.90 12.43
C MET A 144 35.59 -9.08 11.58
N PHE A 145 35.05 -10.26 11.85
CA PHE A 145 35.08 -11.37 10.91
C PHE A 145 33.99 -11.20 9.84
N LEU A 146 34.38 -10.86 8.61
CA LEU A 146 33.46 -10.63 7.49
C LEU A 146 33.24 -11.92 6.69
N PRO A 147 32.02 -12.49 6.63
CA PRO A 147 31.74 -13.66 5.80
C PRO A 147 31.99 -13.39 4.32
N LEU A 148 32.69 -14.30 3.63
CA LEU A 148 33.04 -14.17 2.21
C LEU A 148 31.79 -13.99 1.33
N TYR A 149 30.70 -14.69 1.67
CA TYR A 149 29.43 -14.55 0.96
C TYR A 149 28.86 -13.11 0.99
N ARG A 150 29.01 -12.37 2.09
CA ARG A 150 28.54 -10.97 2.18
C ARG A 150 29.37 -10.04 1.30
N THR A 151 30.68 -10.28 1.22
CA THR A 151 31.57 -9.55 0.30
C THR A 151 31.18 -9.82 -1.16
N TRP A 152 30.95 -11.09 -1.51
CA TRP A 152 30.46 -11.48 -2.82
C TRP A 152 29.13 -10.81 -3.17
N ALA A 153 28.19 -10.79 -2.23
CA ALA A 153 26.90 -10.15 -2.42
C ALA A 153 27.02 -8.65 -2.74
N ILE A 154 27.95 -7.92 -2.09
CA ILE A 154 28.25 -6.52 -2.43
C ILE A 154 28.78 -6.42 -3.86
N VAL A 155 29.76 -7.24 -4.22
CA VAL A 155 30.41 -7.20 -5.55
C VAL A 155 29.38 -7.43 -6.65
N VAL A 156 28.55 -8.47 -6.54
CA VAL A 156 27.49 -8.75 -7.52
C VAL A 156 26.50 -7.60 -7.61
N SER A 157 26.06 -7.09 -6.46
CA SER A 157 25.09 -5.99 -6.39
C SER A 157 25.62 -4.73 -7.09
N LEU A 158 26.89 -4.38 -6.86
CA LEU A 158 27.55 -3.24 -7.50
C LEU A 158 27.75 -3.46 -9.01
N VAL A 159 28.19 -4.67 -9.41
CA VAL A 159 28.36 -5.01 -10.83
C VAL A 159 27.03 -4.92 -11.57
N VAL A 160 25.95 -5.44 -10.99
CA VAL A 160 24.60 -5.36 -11.57
C VAL A 160 24.12 -3.90 -11.63
N CYS A 161 24.29 -3.12 -10.56
CA CYS A 161 23.91 -1.71 -10.52
C CYS A 161 24.65 -0.88 -11.58
N VAL A 162 25.98 -1.02 -11.67
CA VAL A 162 26.80 -0.32 -12.67
C VAL A 162 26.47 -0.81 -14.07
N GLY A 163 26.30 -2.13 -14.27
CA GLY A 163 25.95 -2.71 -15.57
C GLY A 163 24.61 -2.20 -16.09
N VAL A 164 23.58 -2.17 -15.26
CA VAL A 164 22.26 -1.63 -15.62
C VAL A 164 22.32 -0.12 -15.82
N TRP A 165 23.06 0.61 -14.99
CA TRP A 165 23.23 2.06 -15.17
C TRP A 165 23.92 2.38 -16.51
N LEU A 166 24.99 1.67 -16.86
CA LEU A 166 25.64 1.80 -18.17
C LEU A 166 24.69 1.41 -19.30
N LEU A 167 23.96 0.30 -19.15
CA LEU A 167 22.97 -0.15 -20.14
C LEU A 167 21.91 0.94 -20.39
N MET A 168 21.39 1.57 -19.34
CA MET A 168 20.30 2.54 -19.46
C MET A 168 20.81 3.94 -19.83
N GLU A 169 21.98 4.37 -19.35
CA GLU A 169 22.45 5.74 -19.57
C GLU A 169 23.34 5.88 -20.81
N ARG A 170 24.15 4.86 -21.11
CA ARG A 170 25.18 4.95 -22.16
C ARG A 170 24.84 4.21 -23.45
N THR A 171 23.81 3.36 -23.50
CA THR A 171 23.48 2.59 -24.71
C THR A 171 22.30 3.14 -25.50
N ARG A 172 22.20 2.73 -26.77
CA ARG A 172 21.07 3.04 -27.65
C ARG A 172 19.73 2.53 -27.12
N LEU A 173 19.73 1.39 -26.40
CA LEU A 173 18.50 0.84 -25.81
C LEU A 173 17.90 1.84 -24.81
N GLY A 174 18.72 2.39 -23.93
CA GLY A 174 18.30 3.42 -22.97
C GLY A 174 17.83 4.71 -23.63
N ALA A 175 18.52 5.17 -24.69
CA ALA A 175 18.10 6.34 -25.45
C ALA A 175 16.72 6.15 -26.12
N VAL A 176 16.49 4.99 -26.76
CA VAL A 176 15.21 4.64 -27.37
C VAL A 176 14.11 4.54 -26.32
N LEU A 177 14.42 3.96 -25.14
CA LEU A 177 13.47 3.86 -24.04
C LEU A 177 13.04 5.23 -23.52
N ARG A 178 13.98 6.13 -23.22
CA ARG A 178 13.67 7.50 -22.80
C ARG A 178 12.85 8.27 -23.85
N ALA A 179 13.22 8.13 -25.13
CA ALA A 179 12.45 8.73 -26.22
C ALA A 179 11.03 8.14 -26.33
N ALA A 180 10.88 6.82 -26.12
CA ALA A 180 9.60 6.13 -26.20
C ALA A 180 8.64 6.54 -25.07
N THR A 181 9.18 7.00 -23.95
CA THR A 181 8.41 7.44 -22.78
C THR A 181 8.03 8.92 -22.86
N GLU A 182 8.89 9.74 -23.47
CA GLU A 182 8.59 11.15 -23.72
C GLU A 182 7.58 11.33 -24.85
N ASN A 183 7.83 10.70 -26.01
CA ASN A 183 6.93 10.76 -27.16
C ASN A 183 6.82 9.40 -27.88
N PRO A 184 5.92 8.52 -27.41
CA PRO A 184 5.70 7.21 -28.03
C PRO A 184 5.29 7.28 -29.51
N ALA A 185 4.61 8.36 -29.93
CA ALA A 185 4.12 8.50 -31.30
C ALA A 185 5.28 8.77 -32.28
N THR A 186 6.19 9.66 -31.91
CA THR A 186 7.40 9.95 -32.70
C THR A 186 8.32 8.74 -32.78
N VAL A 187 8.49 7.98 -31.69
CA VAL A 187 9.31 6.76 -31.75
C VAL A 187 8.69 5.69 -32.66
N LYS A 188 7.37 5.58 -32.69
CA LYS A 188 6.66 4.67 -33.61
C LYS A 188 6.82 5.07 -35.08
N SER A 189 6.94 6.36 -35.42
CA SER A 189 7.14 6.79 -36.82
C SER A 189 8.51 6.40 -37.37
N PHE A 190 9.50 6.19 -36.50
CA PHE A 190 10.80 5.61 -36.86
C PHE A 190 10.78 4.08 -37.02
N GLY A 191 9.60 3.43 -37.03
CA GLY A 191 9.45 1.97 -37.18
C GLY A 191 9.80 1.17 -35.92
N ILE A 192 10.01 1.83 -34.78
CA ILE A 192 10.36 1.19 -33.52
C ILE A 192 9.09 0.69 -32.81
N ASN A 193 9.06 -0.60 -32.45
CA ASN A 193 7.92 -1.21 -31.78
C ASN A 193 7.92 -0.91 -30.27
N VAL A 194 7.43 0.28 -29.88
CA VAL A 194 7.36 0.75 -28.48
C VAL A 194 6.76 -0.28 -27.51
N PRO A 195 5.64 -0.98 -27.80
CA PRO A 195 5.13 -2.03 -26.92
C PRO A 195 6.15 -3.10 -26.54
N ARG A 196 6.99 -3.55 -27.48
CA ARG A 196 8.03 -4.55 -27.17
C ARG A 196 9.08 -4.01 -26.19
N TYR A 197 9.45 -2.75 -26.33
CA TYR A 197 10.40 -2.11 -25.43
C TYR A 197 9.84 -1.97 -24.01
N ILE A 198 8.56 -1.63 -23.86
CA ILE A 198 7.87 -1.59 -22.56
C ILE A 198 7.90 -2.97 -21.89
N THR A 199 7.52 -4.03 -22.62
CA THR A 199 7.54 -5.40 -22.09
C THR A 199 8.96 -5.83 -21.67
N LEU A 200 9.98 -5.52 -22.47
CA LEU A 200 11.38 -5.84 -22.16
C LEU A 200 11.88 -5.08 -20.94
N THR A 201 11.51 -3.81 -20.78
CA THR A 201 11.83 -3.01 -19.60
C THR A 201 11.19 -3.59 -18.33
N TYR A 202 9.92 -3.97 -18.41
CA TYR A 202 9.24 -4.62 -17.29
C TYR A 202 9.93 -5.94 -16.93
N ALA A 203 10.21 -6.79 -17.92
CA ALA A 203 10.91 -8.06 -17.72
C ALA A 203 12.31 -7.87 -17.11
N LEU A 204 13.07 -6.86 -17.55
CA LEU A 204 14.37 -6.52 -16.97
C LEU A 204 14.24 -6.10 -15.51
N GLY A 205 13.30 -5.23 -15.18
CA GLY A 205 13.09 -4.77 -13.79
C GLY A 205 12.71 -5.92 -12.84
N VAL A 206 11.90 -6.86 -13.31
CA VAL A 206 11.52 -8.07 -12.56
C VAL A 206 12.69 -9.07 -12.46
N ALA A 207 13.49 -9.22 -13.53
CA ALA A 207 14.69 -10.05 -13.49
C ALA A 207 15.70 -9.51 -12.46
N LEU A 208 15.87 -8.19 -12.36
CA LEU A 208 16.72 -7.56 -11.34
C LEU A 208 16.20 -7.80 -9.92
N ALA A 209 14.87 -7.80 -9.73
CA ALA A 209 14.25 -8.20 -8.48
C ALA A 209 14.62 -9.65 -8.10
N ALA A 210 14.58 -10.55 -9.09
CA ALA A 210 14.92 -11.94 -8.90
C ALA A 210 16.41 -12.15 -8.61
N ILE A 211 17.31 -11.39 -9.25
CA ILE A 211 18.75 -11.38 -8.91
C ILE A 211 18.92 -11.01 -7.44
N ALA A 212 18.30 -9.90 -6.99
CA ALA A 212 18.37 -9.49 -5.60
C ALA A 212 17.84 -10.59 -4.65
N GLY A 213 16.76 -11.29 -5.03
CA GLY A 213 16.21 -12.42 -4.29
C GLY A 213 17.18 -13.60 -4.16
N VAL A 214 17.84 -13.99 -5.26
CA VAL A 214 18.83 -15.09 -5.26
C VAL A 214 20.01 -14.74 -4.38
N VAL A 215 20.53 -13.51 -4.47
CA VAL A 215 21.69 -13.07 -3.67
C VAL A 215 21.31 -12.94 -2.19
N ALA A 216 20.06 -12.59 -1.88
CA ALA A 216 19.55 -12.49 -0.53
C ALA A 216 19.28 -13.85 0.15
N ALA A 217 18.88 -14.89 -0.60
CA ALA A 217 18.44 -16.18 -0.07
C ALA A 217 19.42 -16.90 0.89
N PRO A 218 20.76 -16.84 0.72
CA PRO A 218 21.68 -17.44 1.69
C PRO A 218 21.93 -16.58 2.94
N ILE A 219 21.62 -15.28 2.89
CA ILE A 219 21.72 -14.36 4.04
C ILE A 219 20.42 -14.34 4.84
N TYR A 220 19.30 -14.36 4.13
CA TYR A 220 17.94 -14.37 4.67
C TYR A 220 17.25 -15.65 4.23
N GLN A 221 16.68 -16.39 5.18
CA GLN A 221 15.88 -17.56 4.85
C GLN A 221 14.75 -17.20 3.88
N VAL A 222 14.49 -18.08 2.90
CA VAL A 222 13.49 -17.87 1.87
C VAL A 222 12.11 -18.03 2.50
N SER A 223 11.36 -16.93 2.62
CA SER A 223 10.01 -16.93 3.18
C SER A 223 9.06 -16.14 2.29
N PRO A 224 7.73 -16.39 2.30
CA PRO A 224 6.81 -15.63 1.48
C PRO A 224 6.74 -14.13 1.85
N LEU A 225 6.97 -13.80 3.12
CA LEU A 225 6.82 -12.44 3.67
C LEU A 225 8.05 -11.55 3.46
N MET A 226 9.20 -12.09 3.04
CA MET A 226 10.41 -11.28 2.95
C MET A 226 10.29 -10.10 1.96
N GLY A 227 9.51 -10.27 0.89
CA GLY A 227 9.24 -9.23 -0.10
C GLY A 227 8.32 -8.11 0.39
N SER A 228 7.30 -8.42 1.20
CA SER A 228 6.32 -7.42 1.68
C SER A 228 6.95 -6.42 2.64
N ASN A 229 7.97 -6.84 3.39
CA ASN A 229 8.73 -5.97 4.29
C ASN A 229 9.72 -5.08 3.52
N LEU A 230 10.41 -5.66 2.53
CA LEU A 230 11.43 -4.93 1.76
C LEU A 230 10.85 -3.99 0.70
N VAL A 231 9.68 -4.28 0.14
CA VAL A 231 9.11 -3.47 -0.94
C VAL A 231 8.92 -2.02 -0.52
N VAL A 232 8.52 -1.79 0.74
CA VAL A 232 8.25 -0.44 1.25
C VAL A 232 9.55 0.34 1.49
N VAL A 233 10.62 -0.34 1.93
CA VAL A 233 11.97 0.24 2.03
C VAL A 233 12.51 0.61 0.65
N VAL A 234 12.34 -0.26 -0.33
CA VAL A 234 12.79 -0.03 -1.70
C VAL A 234 12.01 1.09 -2.39
N PHE A 235 10.70 1.19 -2.14
CA PHE A 235 9.93 2.36 -2.54
C PHE A 235 10.53 3.64 -1.95
N ALA A 236 10.86 3.64 -0.66
CA ALA A 236 11.47 4.79 -0.01
C ALA A 236 12.79 5.20 -0.66
N VAL A 237 13.65 4.22 -0.95
CA VAL A 237 14.94 4.44 -1.62
C VAL A 237 14.77 5.06 -3.00
N VAL A 238 13.88 4.53 -3.84
CA VAL A 238 13.61 5.06 -5.19
C VAL A 238 13.04 6.47 -5.12
N VAL A 239 12.16 6.72 -4.16
CA VAL A 239 11.51 8.01 -3.99
C VAL A 239 12.49 9.07 -3.48
N ILE A 240 13.39 8.71 -2.56
CA ILE A 240 14.49 9.57 -2.09
C ILE A 240 15.46 9.85 -3.23
N GLY A 241 15.87 8.83 -3.99
CA GLY A 241 16.73 8.99 -5.16
C GLY A 241 16.10 9.84 -6.25
N GLY A 242 14.78 9.83 -6.30
CA GLY A 242 13.98 10.57 -7.24
C GLY A 242 13.49 9.69 -8.38
N MET A 243 12.19 9.76 -8.59
CA MET A 243 11.49 8.89 -9.52
C MET A 243 12.02 9.10 -10.95
N GLY A 244 12.52 8.02 -11.55
CA GLY A 244 13.15 8.03 -12.88
C GLY A 244 14.65 8.31 -12.89
N SER A 245 15.31 8.53 -11.74
CA SER A 245 16.76 8.61 -11.64
C SER A 245 17.37 7.29 -11.22
N ILE A 246 17.90 6.53 -12.18
CA ILE A 246 18.57 5.24 -11.94
C ILE A 246 19.79 5.44 -11.04
N GLY A 247 20.65 6.43 -11.36
CA GLY A 247 21.80 6.77 -10.52
C GLY A 247 21.39 7.24 -9.12
N GLY A 248 20.31 8.02 -9.01
CA GLY A 248 19.76 8.47 -7.74
C GLY A 248 19.31 7.31 -6.85
N ALA A 249 18.70 6.27 -7.43
CA ALA A 249 18.28 5.07 -6.70
C ALA A 249 19.49 4.26 -6.15
N ILE A 250 20.58 4.15 -6.91
CA ILE A 250 21.81 3.48 -6.46
C ILE A 250 22.43 4.23 -5.27
N VAL A 251 22.64 5.55 -5.43
CA VAL A 251 23.26 6.39 -4.38
C VAL A 251 22.40 6.41 -3.12
N SER A 252 21.09 6.51 -3.28
CA SER A 252 20.17 6.51 -2.14
C SER A 252 20.10 5.15 -1.46
N GLY A 253 20.15 4.04 -2.19
CA GLY A 253 20.16 2.69 -1.60
C GLY A 253 21.40 2.46 -0.75
N LEU A 254 22.58 2.77 -1.30
CA LEU A 254 23.85 2.67 -0.58
C LEU A 254 23.88 3.63 0.62
N GLY A 255 23.50 4.90 0.41
CA GLY A 255 23.48 5.91 1.47
C GLY A 255 22.52 5.58 2.60
N LEU A 256 21.31 5.10 2.30
CA LEU A 256 20.33 4.71 3.31
C LEU A 256 20.77 3.47 4.07
N GLY A 257 21.41 2.50 3.42
CA GLY A 257 22.00 1.36 4.12
C GLY A 257 23.08 1.78 5.12
N VAL A 258 23.96 2.71 4.74
CA VAL A 258 24.98 3.26 5.65
C VAL A 258 24.32 4.01 6.82
N ILE A 259 23.30 4.84 6.55
CA ILE A 259 22.58 5.56 7.61
C ILE A 259 21.83 4.59 8.54
N GLU A 260 21.19 3.55 7.99
CA GLU A 260 20.56 2.48 8.75
C GLU A 260 21.59 1.82 9.68
N GLY A 261 22.75 1.42 9.15
CA GLY A 261 23.85 0.81 9.89
C GLY A 261 24.38 1.71 11.01
N LEU A 262 24.67 2.99 10.71
CA LEU A 262 25.10 3.96 11.72
C LEU A 262 24.04 4.18 12.81
N THR A 263 22.77 4.19 12.44
CA THR A 263 21.66 4.31 13.40
C THR A 263 21.63 3.10 14.34
N LYS A 264 22.01 1.90 13.87
CA LYS A 264 22.09 0.70 14.73
C LYS A 264 23.10 0.83 15.86
N VAL A 265 24.12 1.64 15.69
CA VAL A 265 25.16 1.85 16.71
C VAL A 265 24.62 2.67 17.89
N VAL A 266 23.79 3.68 17.60
CA VAL A 266 23.29 4.63 18.60
C VAL A 266 21.94 4.20 19.15
N TYR A 267 21.02 3.82 18.26
CA TYR A 267 19.67 3.39 18.62
C TYR A 267 19.15 2.31 17.66
N PRO A 268 19.46 1.02 17.92
CA PRO A 268 19.08 -0.13 17.08
C PRO A 268 17.61 -0.14 16.64
N GLU A 269 16.73 0.21 17.57
CA GLU A 269 15.28 0.22 17.41
C GLU A 269 14.80 1.23 16.35
N ALA A 270 15.48 2.39 16.25
CA ALA A 270 15.14 3.42 15.26
C ALA A 270 15.68 3.15 13.86
N SER A 271 16.52 2.12 13.69
CA SER A 271 17.21 1.85 12.43
C SER A 271 16.26 1.55 11.28
N ASN A 272 15.22 0.75 11.51
CA ASN A 272 14.22 0.45 10.46
C ASN A 272 13.33 1.66 10.14
N PHE A 273 13.17 2.57 11.11
CA PHE A 273 12.34 3.76 11.00
C PHE A 273 13.04 4.92 10.29
N VAL A 274 14.38 5.04 10.41
CA VAL A 274 15.15 6.20 9.91
C VAL A 274 14.97 6.43 8.41
N ILE A 275 14.82 5.35 7.63
CA ILE A 275 14.62 5.41 6.18
C ILE A 275 13.33 6.18 5.83
N PHE A 276 12.25 5.94 6.58
CA PHE A 276 10.96 6.57 6.34
C PHE A 276 10.94 8.04 6.78
N VAL A 277 11.64 8.38 7.86
CA VAL A 277 11.84 9.77 8.29
C VAL A 277 12.60 10.55 7.22
N ILE A 278 13.70 10.00 6.73
CA ILE A 278 14.50 10.63 5.67
C ILE A 278 13.67 10.80 4.41
N MET A 279 12.89 9.80 4.01
CA MET A 279 11.98 9.93 2.87
C MET A 279 10.98 11.08 3.08
N ALA A 280 10.33 11.15 4.25
CA ALA A 280 9.38 12.22 4.54
C ALA A 280 10.05 13.59 4.47
N ILE A 281 11.24 13.75 5.07
CA ILE A 281 12.01 15.01 5.03
C ILE A 281 12.39 15.36 3.59
N VAL A 282 12.96 14.42 2.83
CA VAL A 282 13.37 14.64 1.45
C VAL A 282 12.19 15.05 0.58
N LEU A 283 11.01 14.45 0.73
CA LEU A 283 9.84 14.81 -0.07
C LEU A 283 9.20 16.14 0.33
N LEU A 284 9.35 16.55 1.59
CA LEU A 284 8.94 17.87 2.06
C LEU A 284 9.80 18.96 1.42
N VAL A 285 11.13 18.75 1.39
CA VAL A 285 12.09 19.70 0.82
C VAL A 285 12.09 19.64 -0.72
N LYS A 286 12.23 18.46 -1.30
CA LYS A 286 12.35 18.20 -2.74
C LYS A 286 11.50 16.99 -3.18
N PRO A 287 10.26 17.23 -3.66
CA PRO A 287 9.28 16.17 -3.91
C PRO A 287 9.60 15.28 -5.10
N SER A 288 10.40 15.75 -6.05
CA SER A 288 10.90 14.90 -7.12
C SER A 288 11.97 13.92 -6.65
N GLY A 289 12.34 13.94 -5.36
CA GLY A 289 13.51 13.28 -4.79
C GLY A 289 14.80 14.07 -5.03
N LEU A 290 15.90 13.60 -4.45
CA LEU A 290 17.20 14.27 -4.49
C LEU A 290 17.70 14.47 -5.92
N PHE A 291 17.47 13.50 -6.82
CA PHE A 291 17.97 13.53 -8.20
C PHE A 291 16.87 13.45 -9.27
N GLY A 292 15.59 13.44 -8.89
CA GLY A 292 14.50 13.36 -9.86
C GLY A 292 14.11 14.74 -10.43
N ARG A 293 13.60 14.72 -11.66
CA ARG A 293 13.00 15.88 -12.32
C ARG A 293 11.49 15.92 -11.98
N PRO A 294 10.87 17.12 -11.94
CA PRO A 294 9.42 17.19 -11.74
C PRO A 294 8.74 16.40 -12.85
N LEU A 295 7.93 15.40 -12.48
CA LEU A 295 7.08 14.69 -13.45
C LEU A 295 6.19 15.75 -14.11
N GLN A 296 6.35 15.93 -15.42
CA GLN A 296 5.31 16.57 -16.21
C GLN A 296 4.13 15.62 -16.21
N VAL A 297 3.16 15.91 -15.34
CA VAL A 297 1.83 15.29 -15.45
C VAL A 297 1.32 15.72 -16.81
N GLN A 298 1.45 14.84 -17.80
CA GLN A 298 0.70 14.99 -19.03
C GLN A 298 -0.75 15.01 -18.60
N ASN A 299 -1.36 16.19 -18.67
CA ASN A 299 -2.80 16.34 -18.76
C ASN A 299 -3.23 15.68 -20.07
N THR A 300 -3.12 14.36 -20.13
CA THR A 300 -3.73 13.57 -21.18
C THR A 300 -5.21 13.73 -20.94
N VAL A 301 -5.81 14.54 -21.83
CA VAL A 301 -7.22 14.59 -22.20
C VAL A 301 -8.14 14.25 -21.05
N ALA A 302 -8.68 15.31 -20.45
CA ALA A 302 -9.84 15.33 -19.57
C ALA A 302 -10.51 13.96 -19.49
N ALA A 303 -10.46 13.33 -18.32
CA ALA A 303 -11.28 12.17 -18.05
C ALA A 303 -12.74 12.58 -18.33
N GLU A 304 -13.20 12.32 -19.55
CA GLU A 304 -14.59 12.03 -19.86
C GLU A 304 -14.92 10.74 -19.13
N ALA A 305 -14.93 10.81 -17.80
CA ALA A 305 -15.76 9.95 -17.02
C ALA A 305 -17.18 10.36 -17.40
N THR A 306 -17.74 9.63 -18.36
CA THR A 306 -19.16 9.64 -18.69
C THR A 306 -19.91 9.53 -17.37
N ARG A 307 -20.36 10.68 -16.87
CA ARG A 307 -21.13 10.74 -15.63
C ARG A 307 -22.48 10.16 -15.94
N VAL A 308 -22.69 8.90 -15.62
CA VAL A 308 -24.04 8.48 -15.25
C VAL A 308 -24.25 9.06 -13.85
N SER A 309 -24.63 10.34 -13.80
CA SER A 309 -25.16 10.92 -12.58
C SER A 309 -26.42 10.13 -12.25
N LEU A 310 -26.31 9.22 -11.30
CA LEU A 310 -27.44 8.46 -10.77
C LEU A 310 -28.33 9.39 -9.96
N ARG A 311 -29.07 10.26 -10.65
CA ARG A 311 -30.32 10.81 -10.13
C ARG A 311 -31.36 9.69 -10.14
N LEU A 312 -31.12 8.64 -9.35
CA LEU A 312 -32.22 7.80 -8.87
C LEU A 312 -33.19 8.77 -8.18
N ALA A 313 -34.46 8.75 -8.57
CA ALA A 313 -35.45 9.66 -8.02
C ALA A 313 -35.39 9.58 -6.49
N ARG A 314 -35.20 10.74 -5.84
CA ARG A 314 -35.00 10.94 -4.40
C ARG A 314 -35.90 10.05 -3.50
N ARG A 315 -37.09 9.67 -4.00
CA ARG A 315 -38.07 8.78 -3.37
C ARG A 315 -37.63 7.31 -3.22
N TYR A 316 -36.98 6.71 -4.23
CA TYR A 316 -36.53 5.30 -4.18
C TYR A 316 -35.26 5.12 -3.34
N GLN A 317 -34.42 6.16 -3.25
CA GLN A 317 -33.27 6.16 -2.35
C GLN A 317 -33.72 6.13 -0.88
N VAL A 318 -34.69 6.97 -0.49
CA VAL A 318 -35.23 7.00 0.88
C VAL A 318 -35.83 5.64 1.27
N LEU A 319 -36.60 5.00 0.38
CA LEU A 319 -37.17 3.67 0.64
C LEU A 319 -36.08 2.60 0.84
N GLY A 320 -35.02 2.63 0.02
CA GLY A 320 -33.87 1.74 0.17
C GLY A 320 -33.10 1.95 1.47
N TRP A 321 -32.98 3.19 1.95
CA TRP A 321 -32.37 3.50 3.25
C TRP A 321 -33.16 2.92 4.42
N TRP A 322 -34.49 3.06 4.41
CA TRP A 322 -35.34 2.49 5.44
C TRP A 322 -35.30 0.96 5.45
N LEU A 323 -35.24 0.33 4.27
CA LEU A 323 -35.10 -1.11 4.14
C LEU A 323 -33.75 -1.61 4.70
N LEU A 324 -32.65 -0.94 4.36
CA LEU A 324 -31.32 -1.30 4.89
C LEU A 324 -31.23 -1.10 6.41
N LEU A 325 -31.85 -0.04 6.93
CA LEU A 325 -31.93 0.20 8.37
C LEU A 325 -32.75 -0.88 9.09
N ALA A 326 -33.92 -1.23 8.55
CA ALA A 326 -34.75 -2.31 9.09
C ALA A 326 -34.02 -3.65 9.07
N LEU A 327 -33.32 -3.96 7.97
CA LEU A 327 -32.54 -5.17 7.84
C LEU A 327 -31.36 -5.18 8.82
N ALA A 328 -30.68 -4.07 9.02
CA ALA A 328 -29.61 -3.95 10.02
C ALA A 328 -30.12 -4.12 11.46
N LEU A 329 -31.32 -3.64 11.79
CA LEU A 329 -31.90 -3.84 13.12
C LEU A 329 -32.26 -5.30 13.41
N VAL A 330 -32.71 -6.04 12.38
CA VAL A 330 -33.14 -7.45 12.52
C VAL A 330 -32.00 -8.45 12.30
N ALA A 331 -30.93 -8.06 11.60
CA ALA A 331 -29.79 -8.90 11.28
C ALA A 331 -29.18 -9.73 12.43
N PRO A 332 -28.99 -9.20 13.66
CA PRO A 332 -28.35 -9.97 14.74
C PRO A 332 -29.20 -11.15 15.25
N LEU A 333 -30.49 -11.22 14.87
CA LEU A 333 -31.35 -12.35 15.18
C LEU A 333 -31.07 -13.57 14.28
N VAL A 334 -30.43 -13.35 13.12
CA VAL A 334 -30.17 -14.39 12.11
C VAL A 334 -28.67 -14.65 11.95
N LEU A 335 -27.85 -13.60 12.08
CA LEU A 335 -26.41 -13.66 11.86
C LEU A 335 -25.65 -13.38 13.16
N TYR A 336 -24.45 -13.97 13.27
CA TYR A 336 -23.63 -13.83 14.46
C TYR A 336 -23.26 -12.35 14.72
N PRO A 337 -23.58 -11.78 15.90
CA PRO A 337 -23.43 -10.34 16.14
C PRO A 337 -22.01 -9.81 15.94
N THR A 338 -20.96 -10.56 16.32
CA THR A 338 -19.58 -10.08 16.15
C THR A 338 -19.16 -9.98 14.68
N PHE A 339 -19.69 -10.85 13.82
CA PHE A 339 -19.48 -10.77 12.38
C PHE A 339 -20.13 -9.50 11.82
N LEU A 340 -21.37 -9.20 12.20
CA LEU A 340 -22.03 -7.97 11.78
C LEU A 340 -21.31 -6.72 12.28
N MET A 341 -20.86 -6.71 13.54
CA MET A 341 -20.05 -5.61 14.08
C MET A 341 -18.74 -5.43 13.30
N LYS A 342 -18.08 -6.52 12.89
CA LYS A 342 -16.91 -6.49 12.00
C LYS A 342 -17.25 -5.79 10.68
N VAL A 343 -18.34 -6.19 10.03
CA VAL A 343 -18.82 -5.57 8.79
C VAL A 343 -19.05 -4.08 8.99
N LEU A 344 -19.72 -3.65 10.06
CA LEU A 344 -20.01 -2.24 10.34
C LEU A 344 -18.72 -1.43 10.56
N CYS A 345 -17.74 -1.96 11.30
CA CYS A 345 -16.45 -1.29 11.52
C CYS A 345 -15.71 -1.08 10.19
N PHE A 346 -15.57 -2.13 9.39
CA PHE A 346 -14.90 -2.05 8.08
C PHE A 346 -15.70 -1.24 7.05
N ALA A 347 -17.03 -1.22 7.14
CA ALA A 347 -17.88 -0.36 6.30
C ALA A 347 -17.66 1.12 6.63
N LEU A 348 -17.51 1.48 7.91
CA LEU A 348 -17.15 2.85 8.29
C LEU A 348 -15.74 3.20 7.83
N PHE A 349 -14.80 2.27 7.97
CA PHE A 349 -13.42 2.44 7.49
C PHE A 349 -13.38 2.66 5.96
N ALA A 350 -14.15 1.87 5.21
CA ALA A 350 -14.30 2.03 3.76
C ALA A 350 -15.03 3.34 3.40
N ALA A 351 -16.02 3.76 4.18
CA ALA A 351 -16.73 5.03 3.94
C ALA A 351 -15.81 6.23 4.19
N ALA A 352 -14.98 6.18 5.25
CA ALA A 352 -13.95 7.14 5.52
C ALA A 352 -12.95 7.22 4.36
N PHE A 353 -12.37 6.10 3.95
CA PHE A 353 -11.46 6.04 2.82
C PHE A 353 -12.08 6.58 1.51
N ASN A 354 -13.34 6.21 1.24
CA ASN A 354 -14.08 6.67 0.06
C ASN A 354 -14.43 8.16 0.11
N LEU A 355 -14.55 8.78 1.29
CA LEU A 355 -14.64 10.24 1.42
C LEU A 355 -13.43 10.90 0.75
N LEU A 356 -12.23 10.39 1.00
CA LEU A 356 -11.00 10.96 0.47
C LEU A 356 -10.72 10.54 -0.97
N LEU A 357 -10.71 9.23 -1.27
CA LEU A 357 -10.44 8.76 -2.64
C LEU A 357 -11.61 9.11 -3.57
N GLY A 358 -12.83 8.78 -3.17
CA GLY A 358 -14.02 8.88 -4.00
C GLY A 358 -14.45 10.31 -4.27
N TYR A 359 -14.38 11.22 -3.30
CA TYR A 359 -14.89 12.59 -3.48
C TYR A 359 -13.80 13.67 -3.59
N VAL A 360 -12.60 13.45 -3.04
CA VAL A 360 -11.47 14.39 -3.17
C VAL A 360 -10.48 13.97 -4.26
N GLY A 361 -10.45 12.69 -4.65
CA GLY A 361 -9.51 12.16 -5.66
C GLY A 361 -8.12 11.84 -5.13
N LEU A 362 -7.99 11.62 -3.82
CA LEU A 362 -6.71 11.44 -3.16
C LEU A 362 -6.59 10.00 -2.64
N LEU A 363 -5.73 9.20 -3.27
CA LEU A 363 -5.41 7.83 -2.83
C LEU A 363 -4.42 7.87 -1.66
N SER A 364 -4.89 7.61 -0.44
CA SER A 364 -4.05 7.61 0.78
C SER A 364 -3.84 6.20 1.32
N PHE A 365 -2.59 5.73 1.31
CA PHE A 365 -2.16 4.50 2.00
C PHE A 365 -1.94 4.70 3.50
N GLY A 366 -2.20 5.90 4.04
CA GLY A 366 -2.08 6.21 5.47
C GLY A 366 -3.29 5.80 6.32
N HIS A 367 -4.37 5.30 5.73
CA HIS A 367 -5.61 5.01 6.47
C HIS A 367 -5.45 3.91 7.53
N ALA A 368 -4.61 2.91 7.28
CA ALA A 368 -4.23 1.90 8.27
C ALA A 368 -3.62 2.53 9.52
N ALA A 369 -2.75 3.54 9.37
CA ALA A 369 -2.18 4.22 10.53
C ALA A 369 -3.25 4.93 11.38
N PHE A 370 -4.26 5.55 10.78
CA PHE A 370 -5.34 6.20 11.54
C PHE A 370 -6.22 5.16 12.26
N PHE A 371 -6.58 4.09 11.55
CA PHE A 371 -7.39 3.00 12.09
C PHE A 371 -6.67 2.28 13.24
N GLY A 372 -5.43 1.85 13.01
CA GLY A 372 -4.63 1.13 13.99
C GLY A 372 -4.14 1.99 15.15
N ALA A 373 -3.70 3.23 14.92
CA ALA A 373 -3.30 4.11 16.04
C ALA A 373 -4.49 4.46 16.95
N ALA A 374 -5.66 4.72 16.38
CA ALA A 374 -6.87 4.94 17.16
C ALA A 374 -7.28 3.69 17.95
N ALA A 375 -7.12 2.50 17.37
CA ALA A 375 -7.28 1.22 18.05
C ALA A 375 -6.35 1.12 19.27
N TYR A 376 -5.06 1.38 19.11
CA TYR A 376 -4.10 1.39 20.23
C TYR A 376 -4.42 2.46 21.28
N SER A 377 -4.75 3.68 20.88
CA SER A 377 -5.11 4.75 21.82
C SER A 377 -6.37 4.42 22.62
N THR A 378 -7.38 3.83 21.98
CA THR A 378 -8.63 3.38 22.65
C THR A 378 -8.33 2.24 23.62
N GLY A 379 -7.57 1.25 23.16
CA GLY A 379 -7.16 0.11 24.00
C GLY A 379 -6.36 0.55 25.21
N MET A 380 -5.42 1.48 25.04
CA MET A 380 -4.62 2.05 26.12
C MET A 380 -5.46 2.85 27.11
N ALA A 381 -6.32 3.74 26.60
CA ALA A 381 -7.22 4.55 27.42
C ALA A 381 -8.10 3.69 28.34
N MET A 382 -8.59 2.57 27.83
CA MET A 382 -9.47 1.69 28.60
C MET A 382 -8.71 0.69 29.48
N LYS A 383 -7.59 0.15 28.99
CA LYS A 383 -6.85 -0.90 29.70
C LYS A 383 -5.89 -0.35 30.75
N ALA A 384 -5.13 0.70 30.42
CA ALA A 384 -4.11 1.24 31.32
C ALA A 384 -4.62 2.43 32.13
N TRP A 385 -5.39 3.34 31.51
CA TRP A 385 -5.94 4.50 32.21
C TRP A 385 -7.32 4.24 32.84
N ALA A 386 -7.88 3.04 32.63
CA ALA A 386 -9.19 2.65 33.14
C ALA A 386 -10.32 3.65 32.80
N LEU A 387 -10.20 4.35 31.67
CA LEU A 387 -11.22 5.29 31.21
C LEU A 387 -12.45 4.55 30.69
N THR A 388 -13.59 5.24 30.74
CA THR A 388 -14.85 4.71 30.25
C THR A 388 -14.84 4.52 28.71
N PRO A 389 -15.67 3.62 28.17
CA PRO A 389 -15.70 3.33 26.73
C PRO A 389 -15.94 4.58 25.86
N GLU A 390 -16.76 5.52 26.31
CA GLU A 390 -17.00 6.78 25.59
C GLU A 390 -15.75 7.66 25.51
N LEU A 391 -14.98 7.78 26.60
CA LEU A 391 -13.72 8.52 26.61
C LEU A 391 -12.65 7.80 25.78
N GLY A 392 -12.64 6.45 25.79
CA GLY A 392 -11.80 5.65 24.92
C GLY A 392 -12.08 5.90 23.44
N LEU A 393 -13.36 5.89 23.04
CA LEU A 393 -13.80 6.15 21.67
C LEU A 393 -13.42 7.57 21.21
N LEU A 394 -13.61 8.57 22.08
CA LEU A 394 -13.21 9.95 21.83
C LEU A 394 -11.68 10.09 21.71
N ALA A 395 -10.92 9.45 22.61
CA ALA A 395 -9.46 9.47 22.58
C ALA A 395 -8.91 8.88 21.29
N GLY A 396 -9.40 7.71 20.86
CA GLY A 396 -8.96 7.10 19.60
C GLY A 396 -9.40 7.91 18.37
N THR A 397 -10.63 8.43 18.35
CA THR A 397 -11.10 9.32 17.27
C THR A 397 -10.24 10.59 17.19
N ALA A 398 -9.91 11.19 18.34
CA ALA A 398 -9.03 12.35 18.42
C ALA A 398 -7.62 12.03 17.91
N THR A 399 -7.05 10.87 18.26
CA THR A 399 -5.77 10.41 17.68
C THR A 399 -5.85 10.33 16.16
N GLY A 400 -6.93 9.77 15.60
CA GLY A 400 -7.17 9.72 14.16
C GLY A 400 -7.21 11.12 13.52
N VAL A 401 -7.92 12.07 14.12
CA VAL A 401 -7.98 13.47 13.64
C VAL A 401 -6.61 14.16 13.72
N LEU A 402 -5.89 14.01 14.83
CA LEU A 402 -4.57 14.63 15.05
C LEU A 402 -3.55 14.09 14.04
N LEU A 403 -3.47 12.77 13.89
CA LEU A 403 -2.64 12.16 12.86
C LEU A 403 -3.08 12.59 11.46
N GLY A 404 -4.38 12.70 11.22
CA GLY A 404 -4.96 13.22 9.99
C GLY A 404 -4.49 14.63 9.65
N LEU A 405 -4.47 15.53 10.64
CA LEU A 405 -3.99 16.90 10.47
C LEU A 405 -2.49 16.94 10.16
N VAL A 406 -1.69 16.14 10.88
CA VAL A 406 -0.24 16.03 10.63
C VAL A 406 0.03 15.47 9.24
N PHE A 407 -0.56 14.32 8.91
CA PHE A 407 -0.36 13.67 7.62
C PHE A 407 -0.89 14.54 6.48
N GLY A 408 -2.06 15.12 6.65
CA GLY A 408 -2.67 16.02 5.68
C GLY A 408 -1.79 17.23 5.40
N ALA A 409 -1.27 17.90 6.44
CA ALA A 409 -0.43 19.10 6.29
C ALA A 409 0.86 18.85 5.48
N LEU A 410 1.39 17.62 5.55
CA LEU A 410 2.58 17.18 4.83
C LEU A 410 2.25 16.65 3.42
N ALA A 411 1.24 15.79 3.31
CA ALA A 411 0.95 15.04 2.08
C ALA A 411 0.20 15.87 1.02
N ILE A 412 -0.79 16.70 1.39
CA ILE A 412 -1.68 17.39 0.43
C ILE A 412 -0.97 18.43 -0.45
N ARG A 413 0.26 18.79 -0.08
CA ARG A 413 1.15 19.67 -0.85
C ARG A 413 1.55 19.04 -2.19
N ARG A 414 1.41 17.73 -2.32
CA ARG A 414 1.73 16.94 -3.52
C ARG A 414 0.47 16.31 -4.10
N GLN A 415 0.51 15.95 -5.38
CA GLN A 415 -0.61 15.37 -6.11
C GLN A 415 -0.23 14.00 -6.69
N GLY A 416 -1.25 13.21 -7.03
CA GLY A 416 -1.10 11.91 -7.67
C GLY A 416 -0.27 10.93 -6.86
N ILE A 417 0.68 10.28 -7.53
CA ILE A 417 1.52 9.22 -6.99
C ILE A 417 2.32 9.68 -5.75
N TYR A 418 2.89 10.89 -5.78
CA TYR A 418 3.68 11.42 -4.67
C TYR A 418 2.87 11.53 -3.37
N PHE A 419 1.59 11.90 -3.47
CA PHE A 419 0.69 11.94 -2.31
C PHE A 419 0.56 10.56 -1.67
N SER A 420 0.27 9.53 -2.47
CA SER A 420 0.11 8.15 -1.99
C SER A 420 1.37 7.63 -1.32
N MET A 421 2.55 7.90 -1.88
CA MET A 421 3.83 7.47 -1.31
C MET A 421 4.18 8.18 -0.01
N ILE A 422 3.91 9.49 0.10
CA ILE A 422 4.08 10.22 1.38
C ILE A 422 3.15 9.63 2.45
N THR A 423 1.90 9.31 2.10
CA THR A 423 0.99 8.71 3.08
C THR A 423 1.40 7.30 3.49
N LEU A 424 1.96 6.50 2.58
CA LEU A 424 2.55 5.19 2.88
C LEU A 424 3.76 5.34 3.83
N ALA A 425 4.65 6.30 3.54
CA ALA A 425 5.81 6.63 4.36
C ALA A 425 5.40 6.93 5.82
N LEU A 426 4.47 7.87 5.98
CA LEU A 426 3.95 8.26 7.28
C LEU A 426 3.20 7.11 7.96
N SER A 427 2.53 6.24 7.19
CA SER A 427 1.92 5.03 7.75
C SER A 427 2.95 4.08 8.35
N GLN A 428 4.10 3.91 7.70
CA GLN A 428 5.19 3.08 8.20
C GLN A 428 5.82 3.65 9.46
N VAL A 429 5.95 4.97 9.56
CA VAL A 429 6.35 5.64 10.80
C VAL A 429 5.48 5.17 11.97
N VAL A 430 4.17 5.20 11.80
CA VAL A 430 3.23 4.76 12.85
C VAL A 430 3.32 3.25 13.11
N TYR A 431 3.53 2.44 12.08
CA TYR A 431 3.77 1.00 12.23
C TYR A 431 4.99 0.70 13.10
N PHE A 432 6.15 1.29 12.82
CA PHE A 432 7.36 1.06 13.61
C PHE A 432 7.25 1.61 15.03
N VAL A 433 6.59 2.75 15.22
CA VAL A 433 6.26 3.24 16.57
C VAL A 433 5.39 2.22 17.31
N ALA A 434 4.41 1.61 16.63
CA ALA A 434 3.54 0.61 17.24
C ALA A 434 4.25 -0.71 17.56
N VAL A 435 5.28 -1.10 16.80
CA VAL A 435 6.11 -2.27 17.09
C VAL A 435 7.02 -2.01 18.30
N GLN A 436 7.59 -0.80 18.37
CA GLN A 436 8.68 -0.50 19.31
C GLN A 436 8.21 0.03 20.66
N ALA A 437 7.09 0.74 20.70
CA ALA A 437 6.60 1.33 21.93
C ALA A 437 6.14 0.24 22.91
N GLY A 438 6.82 0.07 24.05
CA GLY A 438 6.47 -0.98 25.03
C GLY A 438 5.01 -0.96 25.51
N PHE A 439 4.34 0.19 25.41
CA PHE A 439 2.93 0.33 25.79
C PHE A 439 1.95 -0.32 24.80
N THR A 440 2.32 -0.60 23.55
CA THR A 440 1.42 -1.23 22.57
C THR A 440 1.38 -2.76 22.68
N GLY A 441 2.30 -3.35 23.45
CA GLY A 441 2.50 -4.80 23.46
C GLY A 441 3.34 -5.32 22.29
N GLY A 442 3.95 -4.44 21.48
CA GLY A 442 4.79 -4.83 20.35
C GLY A 442 4.05 -5.77 19.40
N GLU A 443 4.72 -6.83 18.91
CA GLU A 443 4.16 -7.77 17.94
C GLU A 443 2.87 -8.47 18.40
N ASP A 444 2.71 -8.69 19.71
CA ASP A 444 1.51 -9.32 20.30
C ASP A 444 0.29 -8.38 20.29
N GLY A 445 0.54 -7.06 20.22
CA GLY A 445 -0.48 -6.03 20.33
C GLY A 445 -1.14 -5.95 21.72
N LEU A 446 -2.16 -5.10 21.84
CA LEU A 446 -2.92 -4.95 23.08
C LEU A 446 -4.04 -5.98 23.14
N GLN A 447 -3.84 -7.00 23.97
CA GLN A 447 -4.85 -8.04 24.24
C GLN A 447 -5.77 -7.68 25.42
N ASN A 448 -6.94 -8.32 25.48
CA ASN A 448 -7.89 -8.24 26.61
C ASN A 448 -8.28 -6.80 27.00
N VAL A 449 -8.60 -5.97 26.01
CA VAL A 449 -9.16 -4.64 26.28
C VAL A 449 -10.55 -4.80 26.90
N PRO A 450 -10.80 -4.26 28.12
CA PRO A 450 -12.03 -4.51 28.85
C PRO A 450 -13.23 -3.88 28.14
N ARG A 451 -14.30 -4.65 27.97
CA ARG A 451 -15.60 -4.09 27.56
C ARG A 451 -16.28 -3.53 28.82
N GLY A 452 -16.24 -2.21 28.98
CA GLY A 452 -16.85 -1.52 30.12
C GLY A 452 -18.37 -1.35 29.99
N ARG A 453 -18.94 -0.45 30.79
CA ARG A 453 -20.33 0.00 30.63
C ARG A 453 -20.36 1.36 29.94
N LEU A 454 -21.12 1.50 28.88
CA LEU A 454 -21.29 2.78 28.18
C LEU A 454 -22.19 3.72 29.00
N PHE A 455 -21.69 4.92 29.31
CA PHE A 455 -22.34 5.89 30.20
C PHE A 455 -22.76 5.30 31.57
N GLY A 456 -22.11 4.21 32.01
CA GLY A 456 -22.50 3.47 33.21
C GLY A 456 -23.81 2.68 33.11
N LEU A 457 -24.57 2.80 32.02
CA LEU A 457 -25.92 2.23 31.86
C LEU A 457 -25.96 0.97 31.00
N PHE A 458 -25.24 0.94 29.88
CA PHE A 458 -25.29 -0.17 28.92
C PHE A 458 -24.08 -1.09 29.07
N ASP A 459 -24.31 -2.36 29.38
CA ASP A 459 -23.24 -3.34 29.51
C ASP A 459 -22.74 -3.83 28.13
N LEU A 460 -21.52 -3.42 27.76
CA LEU A 460 -20.89 -3.80 26.49
C LEU A 460 -20.33 -5.22 26.53
N GLY A 461 -20.35 -5.90 27.68
CA GLY A 461 -20.09 -7.33 27.78
C GLY A 461 -21.13 -8.15 27.00
N ASN A 462 -22.37 -7.67 26.91
CA ASN A 462 -23.42 -8.32 26.14
C ASN A 462 -23.28 -8.02 24.64
N SER A 463 -23.06 -9.06 23.83
CA SER A 463 -22.84 -8.95 22.38
C SER A 463 -24.01 -8.29 21.63
N MET A 464 -25.25 -8.44 22.11
CA MET A 464 -26.41 -7.78 21.50
C MET A 464 -26.43 -6.27 21.79
N VAL A 465 -26.17 -5.87 23.04
CA VAL A 465 -26.08 -4.46 23.42
C VAL A 465 -24.94 -3.78 22.65
N MET A 466 -23.78 -4.45 22.60
CA MET A 466 -22.62 -3.99 21.84
C MET A 466 -22.95 -3.82 20.35
N TYR A 467 -23.71 -4.75 19.75
CA TYR A 467 -24.15 -4.64 18.36
C TYR A 467 -24.97 -3.37 18.11
N TYR A 468 -25.98 -3.10 18.93
CA TYR A 468 -26.82 -1.91 18.75
C TYR A 468 -26.05 -0.60 19.01
N VAL A 469 -25.10 -0.60 19.94
CA VAL A 469 -24.19 0.54 20.15
C VAL A 469 -23.33 0.79 18.91
N VAL A 470 -22.69 -0.25 18.37
CA VAL A 470 -21.87 -0.15 17.15
C VAL A 470 -22.72 0.30 15.95
N LEU A 471 -23.94 -0.23 15.82
CA LEU A 471 -24.88 0.18 14.78
C LEU A 471 -25.28 1.65 14.92
N ALA A 472 -25.57 2.12 16.14
CA ALA A 472 -25.92 3.52 16.39
C ALA A 472 -24.76 4.47 16.05
N VAL A 473 -23.54 4.15 16.49
CA VAL A 473 -22.33 4.94 16.17
C VAL A 473 -22.05 4.92 14.66
N PHE A 474 -22.17 3.75 14.02
CA PHE A 474 -22.04 3.62 12.57
C PHE A 474 -23.04 4.50 11.83
N LEU A 475 -24.33 4.43 12.18
CA LEU A 475 -25.38 5.23 11.53
C LEU A 475 -25.15 6.72 11.75
N ALA A 476 -24.77 7.15 12.95
CA ALA A 476 -24.44 8.54 13.23
C ALA A 476 -23.27 9.04 12.37
N ALA A 477 -22.18 8.27 12.31
CA ALA A 477 -21.00 8.60 11.50
C ALA A 477 -21.32 8.58 10.00
N TYR A 478 -22.17 7.64 9.56
CA TYR A 478 -22.61 7.54 8.17
C TYR A 478 -23.48 8.72 7.76
N LEU A 479 -24.47 9.09 8.57
CA LEU A 479 -25.31 10.28 8.35
C LEU A 479 -24.48 11.56 8.35
N PHE A 480 -23.46 11.64 9.20
CA PHE A 480 -22.50 12.74 9.20
C PHE A 480 -21.74 12.84 7.87
N VAL A 481 -21.26 11.72 7.30
CA VAL A 481 -20.63 11.69 5.97
C VAL A 481 -21.61 12.14 4.88
N VAL A 482 -22.86 11.64 4.89
CA VAL A 482 -23.90 12.07 3.93
C VAL A 482 -24.13 13.58 4.04
N ARG A 483 -24.22 14.12 5.25
CA ARG A 483 -24.46 15.54 5.50
C ARG A 483 -23.29 16.42 5.04
N ILE A 484 -22.05 15.96 5.20
CA ILE A 484 -20.84 16.63 4.67
C ILE A 484 -20.89 16.66 3.15
N LEU A 485 -21.18 15.52 2.51
CA LEU A 485 -21.16 15.38 1.05
C LEU A 485 -22.29 16.13 0.34
N GLN A 486 -23.42 16.36 1.03
CA GLN A 486 -24.54 17.16 0.54
C GLN A 486 -24.43 18.65 0.90
N SER A 487 -23.39 19.06 1.62
CA SER A 487 -23.15 20.45 1.98
C SER A 487 -22.35 21.20 0.88
N PRO A 488 -22.28 22.54 0.92
CA PRO A 488 -21.41 23.31 0.03
C PRO A 488 -19.94 22.86 0.07
N PHE A 489 -19.46 22.42 1.25
CA PHE A 489 -18.12 21.84 1.39
C PHE A 489 -17.94 20.60 0.50
N GLY A 490 -18.96 19.73 0.44
CA GLY A 490 -19.00 18.55 -0.42
C GLY A 490 -18.91 18.87 -1.91
N GLU A 491 -19.58 19.93 -2.36
CA GLU A 491 -19.51 20.37 -3.75
C GLU A 491 -18.15 20.97 -4.09
N VAL A 492 -17.53 21.73 -3.18
CA VAL A 492 -16.18 22.28 -3.39
C VAL A 492 -15.13 21.16 -3.50
N ILE A 493 -15.16 20.15 -2.62
CA ILE A 493 -14.17 19.05 -2.71
C ILE A 493 -14.35 18.23 -4.00
N ARG A 494 -15.58 18.05 -4.50
CA ARG A 494 -15.84 17.42 -5.80
C ARG A 494 -15.28 18.28 -6.94
N ALA A 495 -15.47 19.59 -6.89
CA ALA A 495 -14.88 20.51 -7.87
C ALA A 495 -13.34 20.47 -7.84
N VAL A 496 -12.73 20.36 -6.65
CA VAL A 496 -11.27 20.20 -6.49
C VAL A 496 -10.79 18.88 -7.10
N ARG A 497 -11.52 17.78 -6.89
CA ARG A 497 -11.24 16.48 -7.51
C ARG A 497 -11.30 16.56 -9.03
N ASP A 498 -12.34 17.19 -9.56
CA ASP A 498 -12.59 17.22 -11.01
C ASP A 498 -11.58 18.12 -11.73
N ASN A 499 -11.27 19.30 -11.19
CA ASN A 499 -10.21 20.18 -11.70
C ASN A 499 -9.71 21.15 -10.62
N GLU A 500 -8.61 20.79 -9.95
CA GLU A 500 -8.05 21.61 -8.89
C GLU A 500 -7.62 23.01 -9.37
N GLN A 501 -7.09 23.13 -10.60
CA GLN A 501 -6.66 24.42 -11.15
C GLN A 501 -7.84 25.37 -11.35
N ARG A 502 -8.98 24.85 -11.84
CA ARG A 502 -10.22 25.63 -12.01
C ARG A 502 -10.85 26.02 -10.67
N ALA A 503 -10.81 25.14 -9.68
CA ALA A 503 -11.29 25.47 -8.33
C ALA A 503 -10.46 26.63 -7.71
N ARG A 504 -9.13 26.64 -7.93
CA ARG A 504 -8.27 27.75 -7.49
C ARG A 504 -8.56 29.05 -8.22
N SER A 505 -8.82 29.02 -9.53
CA SER A 505 -9.14 30.24 -10.29
C SER A 505 -10.47 30.88 -9.86
N LEU A 506 -11.39 30.09 -9.30
CA LEU A 506 -12.63 30.57 -8.70
C LEU A 506 -12.45 31.15 -7.28
N GLY A 507 -11.21 31.22 -6.77
CA GLY A 507 -10.89 31.79 -5.47
C GLY A 507 -10.95 30.80 -4.29
N TYR A 508 -11.23 29.52 -4.52
CA TYR A 508 -11.24 28.53 -3.44
C TYR A 508 -9.82 28.14 -3.00
N GLY A 509 -9.55 28.23 -1.70
CA GLY A 509 -8.31 27.74 -1.09
C GLY A 509 -8.25 26.21 -1.05
N THR A 510 -7.96 25.55 -2.18
CA THR A 510 -8.06 24.09 -2.35
C THR A 510 -7.28 23.29 -1.30
N SER A 511 -6.13 23.80 -0.86
CA SER A 511 -5.33 23.16 0.20
C SER A 511 -6.07 23.04 1.53
N ARG A 512 -6.83 24.06 1.94
CA ARG A 512 -7.61 24.04 3.20
C ARG A 512 -8.73 23.01 3.15
N TYR A 513 -9.46 22.97 2.02
CA TYR A 513 -10.52 21.98 1.81
C TYR A 513 -9.98 20.56 1.77
N LYS A 514 -8.83 20.32 1.11
CA LYS A 514 -8.15 19.02 1.13
C LYS A 514 -7.72 18.62 2.55
N LEU A 515 -7.14 19.54 3.32
CA LEU A 515 -6.72 19.27 4.70
C LEU A 515 -7.91 18.90 5.60
N GLN A 516 -9.00 19.66 5.51
CA GLN A 516 -10.22 19.40 6.28
C GLN A 516 -10.83 18.05 5.90
N ALA A 517 -10.96 17.74 4.60
CA ALA A 517 -11.47 16.46 4.15
C ALA A 517 -10.59 15.28 4.59
N PHE A 518 -9.26 15.47 4.56
CA PHE A 518 -8.30 14.48 5.04
C PHE A 518 -8.42 14.24 6.54
N ALA A 519 -8.52 15.29 7.36
CA ALA A 519 -8.69 15.17 8.81
C ALA A 519 -10.02 14.51 9.19
N LEU A 520 -11.12 14.84 8.48
CA LEU A 520 -12.42 14.19 8.65
C LEU A 520 -12.36 12.69 8.29
N SER A 521 -11.72 12.36 7.17
CA SER A 521 -11.48 10.97 6.75
C SER A 521 -10.68 10.20 7.79
N ALA A 522 -9.58 10.78 8.28
CA ALA A 522 -8.74 10.17 9.31
C ALA A 522 -9.47 10.00 10.64
N GLY A 523 -10.29 10.97 11.05
CA GLY A 523 -11.13 10.87 12.23
C GLY A 523 -12.16 9.75 12.14
N LEU A 524 -12.85 9.61 11.00
CA LEU A 524 -13.81 8.53 10.77
C LEU A 524 -13.14 7.15 10.69
N ALA A 525 -11.95 7.06 10.09
CA ALA A 525 -11.13 5.85 10.13
C ALA A 525 -10.67 5.52 11.55
N GLY A 526 -10.30 6.54 12.34
CA GLY A 526 -9.97 6.39 13.75
C GLY A 526 -11.16 5.87 14.57
N LEU A 527 -12.35 6.44 14.37
CA LEU A 527 -13.59 5.98 15.00
C LEU A 527 -13.89 4.51 14.68
N ALA A 528 -13.68 4.09 13.42
CA ALA A 528 -13.81 2.70 13.01
C ALA A 528 -12.82 1.78 13.73
N GLY A 529 -11.56 2.21 13.90
CA GLY A 529 -10.54 1.48 14.64
C GLY A 529 -10.83 1.37 16.14
N SER A 530 -11.30 2.45 16.76
CA SER A 530 -11.75 2.47 18.14
C SER A 530 -12.91 1.51 18.40
N MET A 531 -13.92 1.50 17.52
CA MET A 531 -15.01 0.52 17.60
C MET A 531 -14.51 -0.91 17.42
N LYS A 532 -13.59 -1.16 16.47
CA LYS A 532 -13.02 -2.49 16.22
C LYS A 532 -12.35 -3.05 17.47
N VAL A 533 -11.61 -2.24 18.23
CA VAL A 533 -10.96 -2.68 19.47
C VAL A 533 -11.96 -3.03 20.55
N LEU A 534 -13.04 -2.25 20.72
CA LEU A 534 -14.12 -2.60 21.64
C LEU A 534 -14.79 -3.93 21.24
N VAL A 535 -15.00 -4.14 19.93
CA VAL A 535 -15.66 -5.34 19.38
C VAL A 535 -14.80 -6.59 19.56
N PHE A 536 -13.49 -6.53 19.33
CA PHE A 536 -12.65 -7.74 19.40
C PHE A 536 -11.86 -7.87 20.72
N GLY A 537 -11.79 -6.81 21.52
CA GLY A 537 -10.96 -6.77 22.72
C GLY A 537 -9.45 -6.75 22.42
N VAL A 538 -9.06 -6.50 21.15
CA VAL A 538 -7.66 -6.54 20.72
C VAL A 538 -7.32 -5.45 19.67
N ALA A 539 -6.22 -4.75 19.91
CA ALA A 539 -5.53 -3.92 18.91
C ALA A 539 -4.27 -4.65 18.45
N SER A 540 -4.08 -4.82 17.14
CA SER A 540 -3.00 -5.66 16.59
C SER A 540 -2.15 -4.89 15.58
N LEU A 541 -0.91 -5.32 15.35
CA LEU A 541 -0.03 -4.75 14.32
C LEU A 541 -0.65 -4.81 12.92
N THR A 542 -1.45 -5.83 12.63
CA THR A 542 -2.12 -5.99 11.33
C THR A 542 -3.06 -4.83 10.99
N ASP A 543 -3.61 -4.15 12.02
CA ASP A 543 -4.49 -2.99 11.85
C ASP A 543 -3.72 -1.73 11.41
N VAL A 544 -2.44 -1.61 11.78
CA VAL A 544 -1.55 -0.49 11.42
C VAL A 544 -0.77 -0.77 10.14
N HIS A 545 -0.58 -2.06 9.82
CA HIS A 545 0.17 -2.48 8.66
C HIS A 545 -0.47 -1.99 7.36
N TRP A 546 0.35 -1.58 6.39
CA TRP A 546 -0.10 -0.95 5.14
C TRP A 546 -1.04 -1.83 4.29
N HIS A 547 -1.01 -3.16 4.48
CA HIS A 547 -1.97 -4.09 3.85
C HIS A 547 -3.42 -3.76 4.20
N ALA A 548 -3.72 -3.31 5.42
CA ALA A 548 -5.06 -2.89 5.80
C ALA A 548 -5.54 -1.69 4.96
N SER A 549 -4.64 -0.78 4.58
CA SER A 549 -4.95 0.29 3.62
C SER A 549 -5.27 -0.28 2.22
N GLY A 550 -4.63 -1.38 1.81
CA GLY A 550 -4.95 -2.08 0.56
C GLY A 550 -6.33 -2.73 0.57
N GLU A 551 -6.70 -3.39 1.68
CA GLU A 551 -8.02 -4.01 1.84
C GLU A 551 -9.16 -2.99 1.75
N VAL A 552 -9.01 -1.82 2.38
CA VAL A 552 -10.04 -0.78 2.31
C VAL A 552 -10.16 -0.15 0.93
N VAL A 553 -9.06 -0.11 0.16
CA VAL A 553 -9.14 0.28 -1.26
C VAL A 553 -9.95 -0.74 -2.05
N LEU A 554 -9.76 -2.05 -1.79
CA LEU A 554 -10.55 -3.08 -2.44
C LEU A 554 -12.04 -2.98 -2.08
N MET A 555 -12.36 -2.76 -0.80
CA MET A 555 -13.74 -2.59 -0.35
C MET A 555 -14.41 -1.42 -1.09
N SER A 556 -13.73 -0.28 -1.18
CA SER A 556 -14.28 0.90 -1.86
C SER A 556 -14.35 0.73 -3.39
N LEU A 557 -13.37 0.05 -4.02
CA LEU A 557 -13.38 -0.29 -5.45
C LEU A 557 -14.50 -1.28 -5.80
N LEU A 558 -14.57 -2.40 -5.08
CA LEU A 558 -15.57 -3.45 -5.26
C LEU A 558 -16.98 -2.88 -5.07
N GLY A 559 -17.16 -2.00 -4.09
CA GLY A 559 -18.41 -1.31 -3.83
C GLY A 559 -18.82 -0.30 -4.91
N GLY A 560 -17.85 0.42 -5.45
CA GLY A 560 -18.05 1.52 -6.40
C GLY A 560 -17.54 2.84 -5.81
N ILE A 561 -16.37 3.27 -6.28
CA ILE A 561 -15.68 4.49 -5.82
C ILE A 561 -16.55 5.73 -6.07
N GLY A 562 -16.62 6.62 -5.08
CA GLY A 562 -17.38 7.87 -5.18
C GLY A 562 -18.89 7.70 -5.01
N THR A 563 -19.37 6.52 -4.62
CA THR A 563 -20.78 6.30 -4.25
C THR A 563 -20.95 6.31 -2.73
N LEU A 564 -22.15 6.64 -2.25
CA LEU A 564 -22.48 6.63 -0.81
C LEU A 564 -22.64 5.20 -0.26
N LEU A 565 -23.22 4.30 -1.04
CA LEU A 565 -23.51 2.91 -0.64
C LEU A 565 -22.37 1.94 -0.95
N GLY A 566 -21.52 2.26 -1.93
CA GLY A 566 -20.43 1.39 -2.38
C GLY A 566 -19.58 0.87 -1.22
N PRO A 567 -19.06 1.74 -0.32
CA PRO A 567 -18.25 1.28 0.80
C PRO A 567 -18.92 0.25 1.71
N ILE A 568 -20.23 0.37 1.93
CA ILE A 568 -21.00 -0.57 2.76
C ILE A 568 -21.11 -1.92 2.05
N VAL A 569 -21.52 -1.91 0.78
CA VAL A 569 -21.67 -3.14 -0.03
C VAL A 569 -20.32 -3.83 -0.22
N GLY A 570 -19.27 -3.06 -0.47
CA GLY A 570 -17.92 -3.57 -0.65
C GLY A 570 -17.33 -4.15 0.62
N ALA A 571 -17.50 -3.47 1.77
CA ALA A 571 -17.08 -4.01 3.07
C ALA A 571 -17.89 -5.26 3.45
N LEU A 572 -19.21 -5.25 3.25
CA LEU A 572 -20.05 -6.44 3.46
C LEU A 572 -19.55 -7.61 2.61
N THR A 573 -19.34 -7.40 1.31
CA THR A 573 -18.89 -8.46 0.38
C THR A 573 -17.51 -8.97 0.77
N PHE A 574 -16.55 -8.08 1.00
CA PHE A 574 -15.17 -8.44 1.33
C PHE A 574 -15.05 -9.13 2.69
N VAL A 575 -15.70 -8.60 3.73
CA VAL A 575 -15.66 -9.20 5.08
C VAL A 575 -16.41 -10.53 5.11
N THR A 576 -17.53 -10.65 4.39
CA THR A 576 -18.24 -11.93 4.23
C THR A 576 -17.34 -12.97 3.56
N LEU A 577 -16.71 -12.61 2.44
CA LEU A 577 -15.75 -13.45 1.76
C LEU A 577 -14.63 -13.89 2.69
N GLN A 578 -14.00 -12.95 3.41
CA GLN A 578 -12.92 -13.26 4.35
C GLN A 578 -13.40 -14.20 5.46
N ASN A 579 -14.61 -14.01 5.98
CA ASN A 579 -15.16 -14.83 7.06
C ASN A 579 -15.45 -16.27 6.62
N TYR A 580 -16.08 -16.45 5.45
CA TYR A 580 -16.42 -17.79 4.95
C TYR A 580 -15.23 -18.54 4.34
N LEU A 581 -14.24 -17.82 3.79
CA LEU A 581 -13.02 -18.44 3.26
C LEU A 581 -11.92 -18.59 4.32
N ALA A 582 -12.07 -18.02 5.51
CA ALA A 582 -11.09 -18.14 6.60
C ALA A 582 -10.61 -19.59 6.87
N PRO A 583 -11.47 -20.63 6.81
CA PRO A 583 -11.03 -22.02 6.99
C PRO A 583 -10.03 -22.52 5.93
N LEU A 584 -9.98 -21.88 4.76
CA LEU A 584 -9.05 -22.23 3.67
C LEU A 584 -7.63 -21.69 3.89
N GLY A 585 -7.36 -20.96 4.97
CA GLY A 585 -6.03 -20.46 5.30
C GLY A 585 -5.48 -19.52 4.22
N SER A 586 -4.30 -19.83 3.67
CA SER A 586 -3.60 -19.00 2.68
C SER A 586 -4.33 -18.81 1.36
N TRP A 587 -5.28 -19.68 1.01
CA TRP A 587 -6.14 -19.48 -0.16
C TRP A 587 -6.94 -18.18 -0.10
N VAL A 588 -7.24 -17.66 1.09
CA VAL A 588 -7.93 -16.37 1.25
C VAL A 588 -7.15 -15.25 0.56
N LEU A 589 -5.83 -15.23 0.73
CA LEU A 589 -4.96 -14.19 0.15
C LEU A 589 -4.95 -14.25 -1.38
N ILE A 590 -4.93 -15.47 -1.93
CA ILE A 590 -5.00 -15.72 -3.38
C ILE A 590 -6.35 -15.24 -3.92
N VAL A 591 -7.46 -15.63 -3.27
CA VAL A 591 -8.81 -15.24 -3.70
C VAL A 591 -8.99 -13.72 -3.62
N GLN A 592 -8.49 -13.08 -2.57
CA GLN A 592 -8.47 -11.61 -2.45
C GLN A 592 -7.72 -10.96 -3.61
N GLY A 593 -6.51 -11.46 -3.94
CA GLY A 593 -5.73 -10.96 -5.07
C GLY A 593 -6.43 -11.13 -6.42
N VAL A 594 -7.04 -12.30 -6.65
CA VAL A 594 -7.80 -12.59 -7.88
C VAL A 594 -9.02 -11.66 -8.00
N ILE A 595 -9.77 -11.45 -6.92
CA ILE A 595 -10.89 -10.51 -6.89
C ILE A 595 -10.40 -9.09 -7.15
N PHE A 596 -9.26 -8.70 -6.59
CA PHE A 596 -8.66 -7.39 -6.84
C PHE A 596 -8.38 -7.20 -8.34
N ILE A 597 -7.70 -8.16 -8.96
CA ILE A 597 -7.37 -8.16 -10.39
C ILE A 597 -8.65 -8.13 -11.23
N ALA A 598 -9.62 -8.98 -10.91
CA ALA A 598 -10.91 -9.03 -11.59
C ALA A 598 -11.66 -7.70 -11.49
N CYS A 599 -11.70 -7.08 -10.30
CA CYS A 599 -12.33 -5.78 -10.09
C CYS A 599 -11.71 -4.68 -10.95
N VAL A 600 -10.38 -4.61 -10.99
CA VAL A 600 -9.66 -3.60 -11.79
C VAL A 600 -9.85 -3.82 -13.29
N LEU A 601 -9.90 -5.07 -13.75
CA LEU A 601 -10.00 -5.39 -15.19
C LEU A 601 -11.44 -5.39 -15.72
N LEU A 602 -12.41 -5.87 -14.94
CA LEU A 602 -13.79 -6.11 -15.37
C LEU A 602 -14.79 -5.09 -14.80
N PHE A 603 -14.63 -4.69 -13.53
CA PHE A 603 -15.66 -3.96 -12.77
C PHE A 603 -15.29 -2.50 -12.53
N ARG A 604 -15.22 -1.71 -13.61
CA ARG A 604 -14.80 -0.28 -13.56
C ARG A 604 -15.72 0.62 -12.73
N GLU A 605 -16.98 0.22 -12.53
CA GLU A 605 -17.99 1.00 -11.79
C GLU A 605 -18.34 0.41 -10.42
N GLY A 606 -17.76 -0.73 -10.05
CA GLY A 606 -18.11 -1.50 -8.85
C GLY A 606 -19.50 -2.16 -8.90
N LEU A 607 -19.83 -2.93 -7.85
CA LEU A 607 -21.08 -3.69 -7.72
C LEU A 607 -22.32 -2.78 -7.74
N VAL A 608 -22.26 -1.63 -7.05
CA VAL A 608 -23.39 -0.69 -6.99
C VAL A 608 -23.62 -0.04 -8.36
N GLY A 609 -22.56 0.30 -9.10
CA GLY A 609 -22.69 0.85 -10.45
C GLY A 609 -23.42 -0.12 -11.39
N LEU A 610 -23.01 -1.40 -11.39
CA LEU A 610 -23.64 -2.43 -12.23
C LEU A 610 -25.11 -2.68 -11.87
N ALA A 611 -25.44 -2.78 -10.58
CA ALA A 611 -26.82 -2.99 -10.14
C ALA A 611 -27.75 -1.90 -10.67
N VAL A 612 -27.28 -0.65 -10.67
CA VAL A 612 -28.07 0.48 -11.14
C VAL A 612 -28.16 0.54 -12.67
N GLN A 613 -27.09 0.17 -13.40
CA GLN A 613 -27.17 0.02 -14.85
C GLN A 613 -28.15 -1.07 -15.27
N GLY A 614 -28.12 -2.23 -14.60
CA GLY A 614 -29.07 -3.32 -14.82
C GLY A 614 -30.51 -2.88 -14.56
N TRP A 615 -30.74 -2.16 -13.47
CA TRP A 615 -32.05 -1.61 -13.13
C TRP A 615 -32.56 -0.61 -14.17
N ASN A 616 -31.70 0.29 -14.67
CA ASN A 616 -32.09 1.26 -15.69
C ASN A 616 -32.40 0.62 -17.05
N ARG A 617 -31.69 -0.47 -17.40
CA ARG A 617 -31.98 -1.27 -18.61
C ARG A 617 -33.33 -1.99 -18.51
N LEU A 618 -33.64 -2.57 -17.35
CA LEU A 618 -34.93 -3.24 -17.10
C LEU A 618 -36.11 -2.26 -17.02
N GLY A 619 -35.87 -1.04 -16.52
CA GLY A 619 -36.86 0.04 -16.42
C GLY A 619 -37.12 0.83 -17.70
N GLY A 620 -36.61 0.40 -18.86
CA GLY A 620 -36.86 1.05 -20.16
C GLY A 620 -36.23 2.44 -20.35
N ARG A 621 -35.39 2.91 -19.41
CA ARG A 621 -34.73 4.22 -19.50
C ARG A 621 -33.36 4.06 -20.15
N ASN A 622 -33.35 3.99 -21.47
CA ASN A 622 -32.11 3.97 -22.25
C ASN A 622 -31.43 5.35 -22.17
N PRO A 623 -30.19 5.48 -21.65
CA PRO A 623 -29.49 6.76 -21.59
C PRO A 623 -29.10 7.32 -22.98
N ALA A 624 -29.19 6.50 -24.02
CA ALA A 624 -28.73 6.81 -25.37
C ALA A 624 -29.61 7.79 -26.17
N GLY A 625 -30.70 8.32 -25.61
CA GLY A 625 -31.67 9.16 -26.32
C GLY A 625 -31.54 10.68 -26.15
N ALA A 626 -30.70 11.18 -25.23
CA ALA A 626 -30.73 12.61 -24.84
C ALA A 626 -29.62 13.48 -25.48
N GLY A 627 -29.25 13.21 -26.74
CA GLY A 627 -28.18 13.93 -27.43
C GLY A 627 -28.35 14.11 -28.94
N LYS A 628 -29.54 13.86 -29.49
CA LYS A 628 -29.87 14.18 -30.89
C LYS A 628 -31.26 14.79 -30.97
N GLY A 629 -31.34 16.11 -30.85
CA GLY A 629 -32.56 16.88 -31.06
C GLY A 629 -32.40 18.31 -30.57
N GLY A 630 -32.18 19.24 -31.51
CA GLY A 630 -32.06 20.68 -31.28
C GLY A 630 -30.68 21.21 -31.60
#